data_AF-C6ZIH5-F1
#
_entry.id   AF-C6ZIH5-F1
#
_cell.length_a   1.000
_cell.length_b   1.000
_cell.length_c   1.000
_cell.angle_alpha   90.00
_cell.angle_beta   90.00
_cell.angle_gamma   90.00
#
_symmetry.space_group_name_H-M   'P 1'
#
loop_
_entity.id
_entity.type
_entity.pdbx_description
1 polymer ?
#
loop_
_entity_poly.entity_id
_entity_poly.type
_entity_poly.pdbx_seq_one_letter_code
_entity_poly.pdbx_strand_id
1 'polypeptide(L)'
;VRAGTTVDVLYNPSNTVLNGSPEVWFRCSFNRWTHPSGPLPPQKMVNEVNGSHLQATVRVPLDAYMMDFVFSESEEGGIYDNRDGMDYHIPVSDST
;
A
#
# COMPACT_ATOMS: atom_id res chain seq x y z
N VAL A 1 3.91 12.39 0.17
CA VAL A 1 4.85 11.36 0.66
C VAL A 1 6.26 11.85 0.41
N ARG A 2 7.18 11.73 1.37
CA ARG A 2 8.59 12.17 1.23
C ARG A 2 9.52 10.96 1.28
N ALA A 3 10.54 10.95 0.43
CA ALA A 3 11.57 9.94 0.44
C ALA A 3 12.28 9.90 1.81
N GLY A 4 12.71 8.70 2.22
CA GLY A 4 13.38 8.50 3.50
C GLY A 4 12.51 8.64 4.75
N THR A 5 11.22 8.95 4.62
CA THR A 5 10.29 9.07 5.76
C THR A 5 9.43 7.83 5.95
N THR A 6 8.87 7.66 7.14
CA THR A 6 7.84 6.66 7.41
C THR A 6 6.47 7.29 7.22
N VAL A 7 5.56 6.59 6.53
CA VAL A 7 4.19 7.03 6.28
C VAL A 7 3.19 5.96 6.69
N ASP A 8 2.01 6.40 7.12
CA ASP A 8 0.85 5.53 7.33
C ASP A 8 -0.05 5.55 6.09
N VAL A 9 -0.41 4.36 5.60
CA VAL A 9 -1.37 4.17 4.53
C VAL A 9 -2.70 3.79 5.15
N LEU A 10 -3.70 4.63 4.98
CA LEU A 10 -5.07 4.39 5.44
C LEU A 10 -5.93 3.89 4.27
N TYR A 11 -6.69 2.83 4.51
CA TYR A 11 -7.56 2.19 3.52
C TYR A 11 -8.98 2.03 4.05
N ASN A 12 -9.96 2.42 3.24
CA ASN A 12 -11.37 2.25 3.56
C ASN A 12 -11.94 1.07 2.77
N PRO A 13 -12.17 -0.11 3.37
CA PRO A 13 -12.73 -1.25 2.65
C PRO A 13 -14.23 -1.10 2.32
N SER A 14 -14.95 -0.14 2.93
CA SER A 14 -16.41 -0.09 2.86
C SER A 14 -16.98 0.18 1.46
N ASN A 15 -16.18 0.71 0.54
CA ASN A 15 -16.64 1.01 -0.84
C ASN A 15 -15.73 0.39 -1.90
N THR A 16 -15.18 -0.78 -1.63
CA THR A 16 -14.27 -1.47 -2.53
C THR A 16 -14.65 -2.94 -2.68
N VAL A 17 -13.97 -3.64 -3.59
CA VAL A 17 -14.14 -5.08 -3.80
C VAL A 17 -13.73 -5.94 -2.60
N LEU A 18 -13.07 -5.34 -1.61
CA LEU A 18 -12.66 -6.01 -0.37
C LEU A 18 -13.60 -5.72 0.80
N ASN A 19 -14.79 -5.15 0.55
CA ASN A 19 -15.80 -5.00 1.60
C ASN A 19 -16.21 -6.38 2.13
N GLY A 20 -16.12 -6.56 3.45
CA GLY A 20 -16.46 -7.81 4.12
C GLY A 20 -15.36 -8.87 4.08
N SER A 21 -14.21 -8.59 3.45
CA SER A 21 -13.04 -9.47 3.53
C SER A 21 -12.59 -9.60 5.00
N PRO A 22 -12.28 -10.82 5.48
CA PRO A 22 -11.87 -11.05 6.87
C PRO A 22 -10.51 -10.41 7.19
N GLU A 23 -9.67 -10.26 6.17
CA GLU A 23 -8.38 -9.61 6.24
C GLU A 23 -8.20 -8.72 5.01
N VAL A 24 -7.30 -7.75 5.13
CA VAL A 24 -6.80 -6.96 4.00
C VAL A 24 -5.30 -6.87 4.15
N TRP A 25 -4.59 -7.08 3.05
CA TRP A 25 -3.14 -7.07 2.97
C TRP A 25 -2.69 -5.99 2.01
N PHE A 26 -1.71 -5.22 2.45
CA PHE A 26 -1.07 -4.15 1.70
C PHE A 26 0.16 -4.67 0.99
N ARG A 27 0.24 -4.38 -0.31
CA ARG A 27 1.37 -4.77 -1.16
C ARG A 27 1.91 -3.53 -1.83
N CYS A 28 3.21 -3.32 -1.69
CA CYS A 28 3.83 -2.07 -2.10
C CYS A 28 5.16 -2.34 -2.77
N SER A 29 5.44 -1.55 -3.79
CA SER A 29 6.77 -1.35 -4.33
C SER A 29 6.96 0.15 -4.56
N PHE A 30 8.08 0.50 -5.18
CA PHE A 30 8.40 1.88 -5.51
C PHE A 30 8.83 1.96 -6.98
N ASN A 31 8.88 3.20 -7.48
CA ASN A 31 9.44 3.53 -8.79
C ASN A 31 8.76 2.75 -9.94
N ARG A 32 7.43 2.81 -10.01
CA ARG A 32 6.60 2.10 -11.00
C ARG A 32 6.75 0.58 -10.91
N TRP A 33 6.77 0.05 -9.69
CA TRP A 33 7.04 -1.37 -9.41
C TRP A 33 8.43 -1.87 -9.80
N THR A 34 9.39 -0.99 -10.15
CA THR A 34 10.73 -1.37 -10.64
C THR A 34 11.87 -1.01 -9.69
N HIS A 35 11.57 -0.64 -8.44
CA HIS A 35 12.60 -0.36 -7.44
C HIS A 35 13.58 -1.55 -7.30
N PRO A 36 14.91 -1.34 -7.26
CA PRO A 36 15.90 -2.42 -7.25
C PRO A 36 15.77 -3.42 -6.09
N SER A 37 15.28 -2.97 -4.95
CA SER A 37 15.00 -3.84 -3.79
C SER A 37 13.76 -4.72 -3.95
N GLY A 38 13.02 -4.57 -5.05
CA GLY A 38 11.75 -5.26 -5.29
C GLY A 38 10.60 -4.76 -4.42
N PRO A 39 9.44 -5.43 -4.48
CA PRO A 39 8.31 -5.12 -3.61
C PRO A 39 8.63 -5.45 -2.15
N LEU A 40 8.03 -4.70 -1.24
CA LEU A 40 8.04 -5.03 0.17
C LEU A 40 7.29 -6.35 0.42
N PRO A 41 7.63 -7.10 1.49
CA PRO A 41 6.80 -8.20 1.94
C PRO A 41 5.35 -7.73 2.15
N PRO A 42 4.33 -8.58 1.86
CA PRO A 42 2.94 -8.24 2.14
C PRO A 42 2.76 -7.89 3.62
N GLN A 43 2.00 -6.83 3.89
CA GLN A 43 1.77 -6.35 5.25
C GLN A 43 0.28 -6.44 5.57
N LYS A 44 -0.07 -7.14 6.66
CA LYS A 44 -1.45 -7.17 7.12
C LYS A 44 -1.87 -5.78 7.55
N MET A 45 -3.00 -5.32 7.03
CA MET A 45 -3.61 -4.07 7.46
C MET A 45 -4.31 -4.28 8.80
N VAL A 46 -4.14 -3.34 9.72
CA VAL A 46 -4.73 -3.38 11.07
C VAL A 46 -5.72 -2.25 11.27
N ASN A 47 -6.67 -2.37 12.20
CA ASN A 47 -7.61 -1.29 12.46
C ASN A 47 -6.88 -0.01 12.89
N GLU A 48 -7.25 1.11 12.29
CA GLU A 48 -6.84 2.43 12.75
C GLU A 48 -7.37 2.66 14.17
N VAL A 49 -6.53 3.22 15.06
CA VAL A 49 -6.84 3.33 16.50
C VAL A 49 -8.11 4.14 16.77
N ASN A 50 -8.43 5.13 15.93
CA ASN A 50 -9.54 6.07 16.15
C ASN A 50 -10.42 6.28 14.90
N GLY A 51 -10.39 5.36 13.95
CA GLY A 51 -11.11 5.54 12.69
C GLY A 51 -11.70 4.24 12.16
N SER A 52 -12.43 4.36 11.05
CA SER A 52 -13.02 3.23 10.34
C SER A 52 -12.09 2.64 9.27
N HIS A 53 -10.86 3.16 9.17
CA HIS A 53 -9.89 2.69 8.19
C HIS A 53 -9.07 1.53 8.74
N LEU A 54 -8.48 0.79 7.81
CA LEU A 54 -7.34 -0.06 8.09
C LEU A 54 -6.05 0.69 7.80
N GLN A 55 -4.96 0.31 8.46
CA GLN A 55 -3.67 0.98 8.41
C GLN A 55 -2.51 0.00 8.21
N ALA A 56 -1.51 0.42 7.42
CA ALA A 56 -0.15 -0.14 7.44
C ALA A 56 0.88 0.99 7.44
N THR A 57 2.06 0.71 8.00
CA THR A 57 3.15 1.69 8.12
C THR A 57 4.30 1.31 7.21
N VAL A 58 4.76 2.24 6.39
CA VAL A 58 5.74 1.99 5.32
C VAL A 58 6.92 2.93 5.46
N ARG A 59 8.14 2.39 5.43
CA ARG A 59 9.34 3.20 5.23
C ARG A 59 9.57 3.42 3.75
N VAL A 60 9.53 4.68 3.32
CA VAL A 60 9.80 5.06 1.94
C VAL A 60 11.33 5.12 1.72
N PRO A 61 11.87 4.44 0.69
CA PRO A 61 13.28 4.55 0.32
C PRO A 61 13.70 6.00 0.05
N LEU A 62 15.01 6.27 0.15
CA LEU A 62 15.56 7.60 -0.14
C LEU A 62 15.56 7.92 -1.65
N ASP A 63 15.65 6.89 -2.47
CA ASP A 63 15.72 6.90 -3.93
C ASP A 63 14.37 6.59 -4.61
N ALA A 64 13.27 6.65 -3.84
CA ALA A 64 11.93 6.47 -4.37
C ALA A 64 11.35 7.79 -4.89
N TYR A 65 10.94 7.83 -6.17
CA TYR A 65 10.18 8.92 -6.79
C TYR A 65 8.67 8.61 -6.90
N MET A 66 8.29 7.35 -6.74
CA MET A 66 6.91 6.87 -6.82
C MET A 66 6.69 5.77 -5.78
N MET A 67 5.55 5.80 -5.11
CA MET A 67 5.07 4.69 -4.28
C MET A 67 3.90 4.04 -5.02
N ASP A 68 4.01 2.73 -5.26
CA ASP A 68 3.06 1.94 -6.02
C ASP A 68 2.49 0.85 -5.12
N PHE A 69 1.17 0.70 -5.06
CA PHE A 69 0.57 -0.29 -4.17
C PHE A 69 -0.80 -0.77 -4.62
N VAL A 70 -1.18 -1.93 -4.08
CA VAL A 70 -2.49 -2.56 -4.18
C VAL A 70 -2.88 -3.17 -2.84
N PHE A 71 -4.15 -3.53 -2.69
CA PHE A 71 -4.66 -4.27 -1.55
C PHE A 71 -5.14 -5.66 -1.99
N SER A 72 -4.96 -6.69 -1.16
CA SER A 72 -5.44 -8.05 -1.42
C SER A 72 -6.21 -8.64 -0.24
N GLU A 73 -7.06 -9.63 -0.50
CA GLU A 73 -7.84 -10.31 0.53
C GLU A 73 -7.01 -11.23 1.44
N SER A 74 -5.86 -11.76 0.97
CA SER A 74 -4.95 -12.62 1.77
C SER A 74 -3.48 -12.25 1.58
N GLU A 75 -2.61 -12.86 2.41
CA GLU A 75 -1.15 -12.73 2.34
C GLU A 75 -0.57 -13.31 1.04
N GLU A 76 -1.17 -14.37 0.52
CA GLU A 76 -0.77 -15.05 -0.72
C GLU A 76 -1.40 -14.43 -1.97
N GLY A 77 -2.46 -13.63 -1.81
CA GLY A 77 -3.12 -12.92 -2.90
C GLY A 77 -4.63 -13.03 -2.84
N GLY A 78 -5.25 -13.42 -3.96
CA GLY A 78 -6.71 -13.58 -4.08
C GLY A 78 -7.37 -12.44 -4.85
N ILE A 79 -8.51 -11.96 -4.38
CA ILE A 79 -9.13 -10.72 -4.87
C ILE A 79 -8.22 -9.54 -4.54
N TYR A 80 -8.06 -8.65 -5.51
CA TYR A 80 -7.30 -7.42 -5.37
C TYR A 80 -8.19 -6.20 -5.55
N ASP A 81 -8.02 -5.23 -4.66
CA ASP A 81 -8.32 -3.84 -5.00
C ASP A 81 -7.03 -3.22 -5.56
N ASN A 82 -7.00 -3.15 -6.89
CA ASN A 82 -5.95 -2.49 -7.65
C ASN A 82 -6.51 -1.38 -8.54
N ARG A 83 -7.60 -0.72 -8.09
CA ARG A 83 -8.23 0.38 -8.81
C ARG A 83 -8.54 0.02 -10.27
N ASP A 84 -9.26 -1.08 -10.47
CA ASP A 84 -9.64 -1.58 -11.80
C ASP A 84 -8.44 -1.82 -12.75
N GLY A 85 -7.33 -2.32 -12.22
CA GLY A 85 -6.10 -2.61 -12.98
C GLY A 85 -5.18 -1.41 -13.19
N MET A 86 -5.49 -0.25 -12.59
CA MET A 86 -4.66 0.95 -12.68
C MET A 86 -3.63 1.08 -11.57
N ASP A 87 -3.74 0.24 -10.54
CA ASP A 87 -3.03 0.33 -9.25
C ASP A 87 -3.17 1.71 -8.58
N TYR A 88 -2.65 1.81 -7.36
CA TYR A 88 -2.50 3.09 -6.67
C TYR A 88 -1.07 3.58 -6.82
N HIS A 89 -0.94 4.85 -7.20
CA HIS A 89 0.36 5.50 -7.43
C HIS A 89 0.38 6.87 -6.76
N ILE A 90 1.35 7.10 -5.87
CA ILE A 90 1.53 8.37 -5.17
C ILE A 90 2.94 8.94 -5.44
N PRO A 91 3.06 10.17 -5.97
CA PRO A 91 4.35 10.85 -6.12
C PRO A 91 5.09 10.96 -4.79
N VAL A 92 6.38 10.65 -4.82
CA VAL A 92 7.29 10.82 -3.69
C VAL A 92 8.17 12.03 -3.97
N SER A 93 8.20 12.98 -3.04
CA SER A 93 9.09 14.15 -3.12
C SER A 93 10.43 13.88 -2.44
N ASP A 94 11.44 14.69 -2.78
CA ASP A 94 12.77 14.68 -2.16
C ASP A 94 13.58 13.39 -2.38
N SER A 95 13.30 12.65 -3.46
CA SER A 95 14.09 11.50 -3.90
C SER A 95 15.53 11.91 -4.24
N THR A 96 16.51 11.14 -3.76
CA THR A 96 17.95 11.39 -3.98
C THR A 96 18.71 10.15 -4.41
#